data_AF-X1VKC5-F1
#
_entry.id   AF-X1VKC5-F1
#
_cell.length_a   1.000
_cell.length_b   1.000
_cell.length_c   1.000
_cell.angle_alpha   90.00
_cell.angle_beta   90.00
_cell.angle_gamma   90.00
#
_symmetry.space_group_name_H-M   'P 1'
#
loop_
_entity.id
_entity.type
_entity.pdbx_description
1 polymer ?
#
loop_
_entity_poly.entity_id
_entity_poly.type
_entity_poly.pdbx_seq_one_letter_code
_entity_poly.pdbx_strand_id
1 'polypeptide(L)'
;MGIRFIQIVFLALLTVVLAACPKPMLKETPSEAQESVTVEETAGENPRVVASLQLTDQGRRLVEDRKPDKAIRVLEQAVSLHPRNGQNYYYLSEAWLMKGSAAH
;
A
#
# COMPACT_ATOMS: atom_id res chain seq x y z
N MET A 1 -13.33 49.58 -10.39
CA MET A 1 -13.16 48.52 -11.42
C MET A 1 -12.00 47.54 -11.15
N GLY A 2 -11.06 47.81 -10.23
CA GLY A 2 -9.89 46.93 -10.01
C GLY A 2 -10.14 45.60 -9.29
N ILE A 3 -11.05 45.54 -8.30
CA ILE A 3 -11.22 44.35 -7.45
C ILE A 3 -11.84 43.17 -8.22
N ARG A 4 -12.84 43.43 -9.08
CA ARG A 4 -13.46 42.39 -9.90
C ARG A 4 -12.49 41.85 -10.96
N PHE A 5 -11.62 42.72 -11.47
CA PHE A 5 -10.58 42.33 -12.42
C PHE A 5 -9.53 41.42 -11.76
N ILE A 6 -9.10 41.75 -10.54
CA ILE A 6 -8.19 40.92 -9.73
C ILE A 6 -8.83 39.56 -9.42
N GLN A 7 -10.10 39.52 -9.05
CA GLN A 7 -10.82 38.25 -8.79
C GLN A 7 -10.92 37.37 -10.03
N ILE A 8 -11.20 37.94 -11.20
CA ILE A 8 -11.27 37.19 -12.47
C ILE A 8 -9.89 36.62 -12.83
N VAL A 9 -8.82 37.42 -12.67
CA VAL A 9 -7.45 36.96 -12.92
C VAL A 9 -7.06 35.84 -11.95
N PHE A 10 -7.41 35.96 -10.67
CA PHE A 10 -7.10 34.95 -9.66
C PHE A 10 -7.86 33.63 -9.90
N LEU A 11 -9.14 33.71 -10.25
CA LEU A 11 -9.95 32.54 -10.62
C LEU A 11 -9.41 31.87 -11.90
N ALA A 12 -9.02 32.66 -12.91
CA ALA A 12 -8.40 32.13 -14.11
C ALA A 12 -7.07 31.41 -13.81
N LEU A 13 -6.23 32.00 -12.95
CA LEU A 13 -4.95 31.40 -12.55
C LEU A 13 -5.14 30.08 -11.78
N LEU A 14 -6.16 30.01 -10.91
CA LEU A 14 -6.50 28.80 -10.16
C LEU A 14 -6.94 27.65 -11.08
N THR A 15 -7.70 27.95 -12.15
CA THR A 15 -8.15 26.92 -13.11
C THR A 15 -7.00 26.37 -13.97
N VAL A 16 -5.99 27.18 -14.28
CA VAL A 16 -4.81 26.74 -15.05
C VAL A 16 -3.93 25.79 -14.22
N VAL A 17 -3.83 26.01 -12.90
CA VAL A 17 -3.05 25.15 -11.99
C VAL A 17 -3.69 23.76 -11.80
N LEU A 18 -5.02 23.67 -11.80
CA LEU A 18 -5.74 22.39 -11.64
C LEU A 18 -5.77 21.53 -12.91
N ALA A 19 -5.55 22.10 -14.09
CA ALA A 19 -5.50 21.38 -15.36
C ALA A 19 -4.12 20.79 -15.69
N ALA A 20 -3.09 21.13 -14.92
CA ALA A 20 -1.73 20.61 -15.08
C ALA A 20 -1.54 19.28 -14.30
N CYS A 21 -2.34 18.26 -14.60
CA CYS A 21 -1.95 16.89 -14.30
C CYS A 21 -0.93 16.47 -15.38
N PRO A 22 0.36 16.33 -15.09
CA PRO A 22 1.25 15.65 -16.01
C PRO A 22 0.68 14.24 -16.17
N LYS A 23 0.22 13.89 -17.38
CA LYS A 23 -0.18 12.52 -17.69
C LYS A 23 1.04 11.64 -17.39
N PRO A 24 1.02 10.76 -16.38
CA PRO A 24 2.11 9.83 -16.21
C PRO A 24 2.05 8.91 -17.42
N MET A 25 3.03 9.07 -18.31
CA MET A 25 3.24 8.17 -19.42
C MET A 25 3.75 6.88 -18.80
N LEU A 26 2.82 6.00 -18.41
CA LEU A 26 3.15 4.61 -18.12
C LEU A 26 3.63 4.00 -19.42
N LYS A 27 4.94 4.06 -19.61
CA LYS A 27 5.63 3.24 -20.59
C LYS A 27 5.51 1.82 -20.08
N GLU A 28 4.49 1.12 -20.56
CA GLU A 28 4.43 -0.33 -20.46
C GLU A 28 5.60 -0.87 -21.28
N THR A 29 6.75 -0.95 -20.62
CA THR A 29 7.81 -1.83 -21.04
C THR A 29 7.23 -3.23 -20.84
N PRO A 30 7.17 -4.08 -21.88
CA PRO A 30 6.81 -5.48 -21.71
C PRO A 30 7.67 -6.04 -20.59
N SER A 31 7.03 -6.34 -19.46
CA SER A 31 7.64 -7.00 -18.32
C SER A 31 7.89 -8.47 -18.69
N GLU A 32 8.74 -8.68 -19.68
CA GLU A 32 9.32 -9.97 -20.02
C GLU A 32 10.69 -10.05 -19.34
N ALA A 33 10.62 -10.41 -18.07
CA ALA A 33 11.62 -10.95 -17.16
C ALA A 33 10.95 -10.81 -15.78
N GLN A 34 10.12 -11.75 -15.31
CA GLN A 34 10.59 -13.10 -14.95
C GLN A 34 12.09 -13.13 -14.61
N GLU A 35 12.48 -12.21 -13.75
CA GLU A 35 13.28 -12.57 -12.60
C GLU A 35 12.27 -12.59 -11.43
N SER A 36 11.44 -13.62 -11.32
CA SER A 36 11.73 -14.69 -10.35
C SER A 36 13.13 -14.53 -9.75
N VAL A 37 13.34 -13.49 -8.94
CA VAL A 37 14.37 -13.59 -7.92
C VAL A 37 13.81 -14.64 -6.98
N THR A 38 14.21 -15.87 -7.27
CA THR A 38 14.16 -17.05 -6.44
C THR A 38 14.76 -16.67 -5.10
N VAL A 39 13.94 -16.02 -4.28
CA VAL A 39 14.22 -15.72 -2.88
C VAL A 39 12.99 -16.13 -2.10
N GLU A 40 12.52 -17.34 -2.40
CA GLU A 40 12.36 -18.32 -1.33
C GLU A 40 13.75 -18.50 -0.67
N GLU A 41 14.28 -17.45 -0.02
CA GLU A 41 15.51 -17.49 0.77
C GLU A 41 15.20 -18.48 1.88
N THR A 42 15.61 -19.73 1.66
CA THR A 42 15.73 -20.79 2.66
C THR A 42 14.81 -20.56 3.86
N ALA A 43 13.50 -20.53 3.62
CA ALA A 43 12.54 -20.18 4.67
C ALA A 43 12.64 -21.16 5.85
N GLY A 44 13.19 -22.36 5.62
CA GLY A 44 13.52 -23.33 6.65
C GLY A 44 14.77 -23.04 7.49
N GLU A 45 15.68 -22.15 7.07
CA GLU A 45 16.96 -21.91 7.75
C GLU A 45 17.00 -20.59 8.51
N ASN A 46 16.26 -19.56 8.10
CA ASN A 46 16.25 -18.26 8.78
C ASN A 46 15.06 -18.11 9.75
N PRO A 47 15.28 -18.10 11.08
CA PRO A 47 14.21 -18.00 12.07
C PRO A 47 13.36 -16.73 11.93
N ARG A 48 13.92 -15.62 11.41
CA ARG A 48 13.15 -14.38 11.18
C ARG A 48 12.14 -14.55 10.05
N VAL A 49 12.51 -15.27 8.99
CA VAL A 49 11.60 -15.55 7.87
C VAL A 49 10.48 -16.47 8.34
N VAL A 50 10.79 -17.56 9.07
CA VAL A 50 9.77 -18.44 9.68
C VAL A 50 8.81 -17.65 10.57
N ALA A 51 9.34 -16.82 11.46
CA ALA A 51 8.52 -16.01 12.36
C ALA A 51 7.64 -15.03 11.58
N SER A 52 8.17 -14.38 10.52
CA SER A 52 7.34 -13.55 9.65
C SER A 52 6.19 -14.35 9.04
N LEU A 53 6.44 -15.54 8.51
CA LEU A 53 5.40 -16.35 7.84
C LEU A 53 4.28 -16.74 8.82
N GLN A 54 4.65 -17.14 10.04
CA GLN A 54 3.67 -17.44 11.09
C GLN A 54 2.82 -16.22 11.46
N LEU A 55 3.45 -15.04 11.56
CA LEU A 55 2.74 -13.79 11.80
C LEU A 55 1.86 -13.39 10.59
N THR A 56 2.29 -13.64 9.36
CA THR A 56 1.45 -13.44 8.16
C THR A 56 0.17 -14.27 8.26
N ASP A 57 0.30 -15.55 8.61
CA ASP A 57 -0.83 -16.47 8.77
C ASP A 57 -1.76 -16.06 9.90
N GLN A 58 -1.20 -15.62 11.03
CA GLN A 58 -1.98 -15.09 12.13
C GLN A 58 -2.73 -13.82 11.72
N GLY A 59 -2.06 -12.91 11.02
CA GLY A 59 -2.64 -11.68 10.49
C GLY A 59 -3.81 -11.95 9.54
N ARG A 60 -3.63 -12.88 8.59
CA ARG A 60 -4.68 -13.34 7.68
C ARG A 60 -5.92 -13.84 8.44
N ARG A 61 -5.75 -14.71 9.44
CA ARG A 61 -6.87 -15.21 10.26
C ARG A 61 -7.59 -14.08 11.01
N LEU A 62 -6.84 -13.07 11.47
CA LEU A 62 -7.44 -11.90 12.12
C LEU A 62 -8.23 -11.03 11.13
N VAL A 63 -7.81 -10.94 9.86
CA VAL A 63 -8.59 -10.31 8.79
C VAL A 63 -9.87 -11.12 8.54
N GLU A 64 -9.77 -12.45 8.40
CA GLU A 64 -10.94 -13.34 8.24
C GLU A 64 -11.94 -13.21 9.40
N ASP A 65 -11.45 -13.10 10.63
CA ASP A 65 -12.21 -12.88 11.87
C ASP A 65 -12.81 -11.46 12.01
N ARG A 66 -12.59 -10.58 11.03
CA ARG A 66 -12.94 -9.16 11.07
C ARG A 66 -12.40 -8.40 12.29
N LYS A 67 -11.15 -8.66 12.67
CA LYS A 67 -10.44 -7.99 13.77
C LYS A 67 -9.32 -7.10 13.23
N PRO A 68 -9.64 -6.00 12.51
CA PRO A 68 -8.66 -5.27 11.72
C PRO A 68 -7.56 -4.61 12.57
N ASP A 69 -7.86 -4.07 13.76
CA ASP A 69 -6.84 -3.46 14.62
C ASP A 69 -5.77 -4.45 15.08
N LYS A 70 -6.20 -5.69 15.41
CA LYS A 70 -5.27 -6.75 15.80
C LYS A 70 -4.48 -7.24 14.59
N ALA A 71 -5.13 -7.39 13.45
CA ALA A 71 -4.48 -7.80 12.21
C ALA A 71 -3.36 -6.84 11.82
N ILE A 72 -3.63 -5.52 11.84
CA ILE A 72 -2.65 -4.47 11.51
C ILE A 72 -1.38 -4.64 12.37
N ARG A 73 -1.54 -4.74 13.69
CA ARG A 73 -0.42 -4.86 14.64
C ARG A 73 0.46 -6.08 14.36
N VAL A 74 -0.17 -7.23 14.10
CA VAL A 74 0.53 -8.49 13.80
C VAL A 74 1.25 -8.41 12.45
N LEU A 75 0.61 -7.84 11.44
CA LEU A 75 1.16 -7.74 10.09
C LEU A 75 2.29 -6.70 9.99
N GLU A 76 2.24 -5.61 10.76
CA GLU A 76 3.36 -4.68 10.91
C GLU A 76 4.60 -5.39 11.46
N GLN A 77 4.42 -6.26 12.47
CA GLN A 77 5.51 -7.06 12.98
C GLN A 77 6.03 -8.05 11.93
N ALA A 78 5.15 -8.70 11.16
CA ALA A 78 5.55 -9.57 10.05
C ALA A 78 6.40 -8.82 9.01
N VAL A 79 5.96 -7.62 8.59
CA VAL A 79 6.72 -6.75 7.67
C VAL A 79 8.10 -6.43 8.23
N SER A 80 8.20 -6.12 9.51
CA SER A 80 9.49 -5.78 10.14
C SER A 80 10.51 -6.94 10.09
N LEU A 81 10.03 -8.18 10.13
CA LEU A 81 10.87 -9.38 10.12
C LEU A 81 11.25 -9.84 8.72
N HIS A 82 10.33 -9.71 7.76
CA HIS A 82 10.58 -10.04 6.37
C HIS A 82 9.94 -9.01 5.42
N PRO A 83 10.61 -7.86 5.19
CA PRO A 83 10.08 -6.75 4.40
C PRO A 83 9.85 -7.08 2.92
N ARG A 84 10.38 -8.21 2.43
CA ARG A 84 10.22 -8.68 1.04
C ARG A 84 9.04 -9.63 0.86
N ASN A 85 8.37 -10.05 1.94
CA ASN A 85 7.14 -10.85 1.82
C ASN A 85 5.98 -9.96 1.37
N GLY A 86 5.63 -10.04 0.08
CA GLY A 86 4.51 -9.30 -0.49
C GLY A 86 3.16 -9.61 0.18
N GLN A 87 3.00 -10.82 0.71
CA GLN A 87 1.75 -11.24 1.35
C GLN A 87 1.48 -10.52 2.67
N ASN A 88 2.54 -10.05 3.36
CA ASN A 88 2.37 -9.20 4.54
C ASN A 88 1.64 -7.90 4.19
N TYR A 89 2.05 -7.23 3.11
CA TYR A 89 1.44 -5.98 2.68
C TYR A 89 0.04 -6.18 2.12
N TYR A 90 -0.19 -7.29 1.41
CA TYR A 90 -1.52 -7.68 0.94
C TYR A 90 -2.52 -7.71 2.11
N TYR A 91 -2.26 -8.53 3.13
CA TYR A 91 -3.17 -8.60 4.28
C TYR A 91 -3.21 -7.31 5.10
N LEU A 92 -2.10 -6.56 5.17
CA LEU A 92 -2.07 -5.29 5.87
C LEU A 92 -3.02 -4.29 5.21
N SER A 93 -3.03 -4.24 3.87
CA SER A 93 -3.94 -3.38 3.11
C SER A 93 -5.41 -3.79 3.29
N GLU A 94 -5.73 -5.09 3.27
CA GLU A 94 -7.07 -5.58 3.57
C GLU A 94 -7.52 -5.17 4.98
N ALA A 95 -6.64 -5.30 5.97
CA ALA A 95 -6.94 -4.91 7.35
C ALA A 95 -7.23 -3.41 7.47
N TRP A 96 -6.48 -2.56 6.77
CA TRP A 96 -6.73 -1.11 6.72
C TRP A 96 -8.03 -0.74 6.02
N LEU A 97 -8.34 -1.38 4.89
CA LEU A 97 -9.62 -1.19 4.19
C LEU A 97 -10.80 -1.56 5.09
N MET A 98 -10.69 -2.69 5.79
CA MET A 98 -11.71 -3.13 6.74
C MET A 98 -11.88 -2.14 7.89
N LYS A 99 -10.78 -1.66 8.48
CA LYS A 99 -10.83 -0.64 9.55
C LYS A 99 -11.55 0.63 9.09
N GLY A 100 -11.24 1.12 7.88
CA GLY A 100 -11.91 2.28 7.30
C GLY A 100 -13.41 2.02 7.04
N SER A 101 -13.77 0.81 6.57
CA SER A 101 -15.17 0.46 6.33
C SER A 101 -16.02 0.34 7.60
N ALA A 102 -15.40 0.02 8.75
CA ALA A 102 -16.07 -0.11 10.04
C ALA A 102 -16.24 1.23 10.78
N ALA A 103 -15.65 2.32 10.28
CA ALA A 103 -15.72 3.66 10.87
C ALA A 103 -16.91 4.50 10.37
N HIS A 104 -17.79 3.91 9.56
CA HIS A 104 -19.00 4.51 8.99
C HIS A 104 -20.26 3.77 9.43
#